data_AF-A0A7R9AIA2-F1
#
_entry.id   AF-A0A7R9AIA2-F1
#
_cell.length_a   1.000
_cell.length_b   1.000
_cell.length_c   1.000
_cell.angle_alpha   90.00
_cell.angle_beta   90.00
_cell.angle_gamma   90.00
#
_symmetry.space_group_name_H-M   'P 1'
#
loop_
_entity.id
_entity.type
_entity.pdbx_description
1 polymer ?
#
loop_
_entity_poly.entity_id
_entity_poly.type
_entity_poly.pdbx_seq_one_letter_code
_entity_poly.pdbx_strand_id
1 'polypeptide(L)'
;EELHKRRNFLASFCKLVVYNVLSTNVAADIFKHYVKYYNDYGDIIKATIGKAREINKVNCARTMASSLIMIYQEIHQNGHKVSRQSEEFISLKELAKRFALSFGLDAVKNREAITAMHREGILFAVSSGDENPAMPADPSSPPNNISFLEILTEFTNKLLKQDKRVVLLYLDKRITVPVPSSRGEDWQALVTYRNSLMQGETDAPAVTHRKAYTRRKRGQREEEEIEDEEGSELDFHQ
;
A
#
# COMPACT_ATOMS: atom_id res chain seq x y z
N GLU A 1 -5.99 22.03 26.99
CA GLU A 1 -5.72 21.14 28.14
C GLU A 1 -6.33 19.75 27.96
N GLU A 2 -7.63 19.63 27.65
CA GLU A 2 -8.30 18.34 27.50
C GLU A 2 -7.78 17.46 26.35
N LEU A 3 -7.47 18.06 25.20
CA LEU A 3 -6.87 17.32 24.06
C LEU A 3 -5.53 16.68 24.43
N HIS A 4 -4.67 17.40 25.17
CA HIS A 4 -3.40 16.84 25.64
C HIS A 4 -3.62 15.62 26.55
N LYS A 5 -4.61 15.68 27.44
CA LYS A 5 -4.98 14.55 28.30
C LYS A 5 -5.47 13.34 27.47
N ARG A 6 -6.35 13.56 26.49
CA ARG A 6 -6.83 12.50 25.58
C ARG A 6 -5.70 11.89 24.75
N ARG A 7 -4.81 12.72 24.22
CA ARG A 7 -3.58 12.29 23.51
C ARG A 7 -2.68 11.44 24.40
N ASN A 8 -2.51 11.80 25.68
CA ASN A 8 -1.74 11.02 26.64
C ASN A 8 -2.37 9.64 26.91
N PHE A 9 -3.70 9.55 27.03
CA PHE A 9 -4.37 8.26 27.17
C PHE A 9 -4.19 7.38 25.94
N LEU A 10 -4.39 7.95 24.74
CA LEU A 10 -4.18 7.22 23.50
C LEU A 10 -2.73 6.72 23.38
N ALA A 11 -1.74 7.59 23.63
CA ALA A 11 -0.34 7.20 23.59
C ALA A 11 -0.01 6.10 24.61
N SER A 12 -0.62 6.14 25.79
CA SER A 12 -0.44 5.10 26.82
C SER A 12 -1.01 3.76 26.37
N PHE A 13 -2.19 3.75 25.77
CA PHE A 13 -2.75 2.54 25.18
C PHE A 13 -1.89 2.01 24.02
N CYS A 14 -1.44 2.89 23.11
CA CYS A 14 -0.58 2.50 22.00
C CYS A 14 0.75 1.87 22.47
N LYS A 15 1.30 2.33 23.60
CA LYS A 15 2.47 1.70 24.24
C LYS A 15 2.22 0.24 24.57
N LEU A 16 1.05 -0.10 25.11
CA LEU A 16 0.70 -1.49 25.43
C LEU A 16 0.70 -2.38 24.18
N VAL A 17 0.24 -1.85 23.04
CA VAL A 17 0.29 -2.56 21.75
C VAL A 17 1.73 -2.74 21.27
N VAL A 18 2.54 -1.68 21.24
CA VAL A 18 3.91 -1.76 20.69
C VAL A 18 4.88 -2.53 21.60
N TYR A 19 4.60 -2.62 22.90
CA TYR A 19 5.36 -3.49 23.81
C TYR A 19 4.78 -4.90 23.91
N ASN A 20 3.85 -5.27 23.01
CA ASN A 20 3.23 -6.59 22.92
C ASN A 20 2.55 -7.06 24.23
N VAL A 21 2.12 -6.10 25.06
CA VAL A 21 1.27 -6.36 26.23
C VAL A 21 -0.16 -6.66 25.77
N LEU A 22 -0.60 -5.98 24.70
CA LEU A 22 -1.85 -6.24 24.01
C LEU A 22 -1.58 -6.71 22.57
N SER A 23 -2.45 -7.58 22.07
CA SER A 23 -2.34 -8.11 20.70
C SER A 23 -2.48 -7.00 19.65
N THR A 24 -1.68 -7.02 18.59
CA THR A 24 -1.69 -5.94 17.57
C THR A 24 -3.07 -5.71 16.94
N ASN A 25 -3.89 -6.74 16.85
CA ASN A 25 -5.27 -6.71 16.37
C ASN A 25 -6.15 -5.68 17.11
N VAL A 26 -5.93 -5.42 18.40
CA VAL A 26 -6.70 -4.38 19.12
C VAL A 26 -6.39 -2.97 18.62
N ALA A 27 -5.27 -2.77 17.92
CA ALA A 27 -4.95 -1.49 17.31
C ALA A 27 -5.82 -1.21 16.08
N ALA A 28 -6.58 -2.19 15.58
CA ALA A 28 -7.47 -1.97 14.44
C ALA A 28 -8.49 -0.85 14.72
N ASP A 29 -9.03 -0.80 15.94
CA ASP A 29 -9.95 0.24 16.42
C ASP A 29 -9.32 1.63 16.52
N ILE A 30 -7.99 1.72 16.55
CA ILE A 30 -7.26 2.98 16.54
C ILE A 30 -6.89 3.37 15.12
N PHE A 31 -6.35 2.42 14.35
CA PHE A 31 -5.87 2.65 12.99
C PHE A 31 -6.99 3.13 12.07
N LYS A 32 -8.23 2.65 12.27
CA LYS A 32 -9.41 3.10 11.51
C LYS A 32 -9.67 4.60 11.62
N HIS A 33 -9.19 5.24 12.68
CA HIS A 33 -9.39 6.66 12.95
C HIS A 33 -8.29 7.58 12.42
N TYR A 34 -7.30 7.04 11.70
CA TYR A 34 -6.10 7.80 11.29
C TYR A 34 -6.41 9.02 10.40
N VAL A 35 -7.36 8.91 9.47
CA VAL A 35 -7.79 10.04 8.63
C VAL A 35 -8.74 10.96 9.39
N LYS A 36 -9.77 10.39 10.05
CA LYS A 36 -10.84 11.14 10.72
C LYS A 36 -10.33 12.13 11.78
N TYR A 37 -9.31 11.74 12.55
CA TYR A 37 -8.72 12.58 13.58
C TYR A 37 -7.24 12.87 13.32
N TYR A 38 -6.88 13.08 12.05
CA TYR A 38 -5.50 13.29 11.64
C TYR A 38 -4.81 14.45 12.38
N ASN A 39 -5.50 15.58 12.52
CA ASN A 39 -4.93 16.78 13.18
C ASN A 39 -4.70 16.55 14.68
N ASP A 40 -5.57 15.78 15.33
CA ASP A 40 -5.57 15.62 16.78
C ASP A 40 -4.76 14.42 17.28
N TYR A 41 -4.67 13.35 16.49
CA TYR A 41 -4.03 12.08 16.91
C TYR A 41 -3.15 11.44 15.82
N GLY A 42 -3.06 12.05 14.63
CA GLY A 42 -2.43 11.43 13.47
C GLY A 42 -0.95 11.08 13.68
N ASP A 43 -0.20 11.90 14.40
CA ASP A 43 1.20 11.64 14.74
C ASP A 43 1.36 10.41 15.67
N ILE A 44 0.49 10.28 16.68
CA ILE A 44 0.47 9.13 17.61
C ILE A 44 0.13 7.85 16.85
N ILE A 45 -0.93 7.88 16.03
CA ILE A 45 -1.37 6.72 15.25
C ILE A 45 -0.28 6.31 14.24
N LYS A 46 0.32 7.27 13.54
CA LYS A 46 1.42 7.04 12.59
C LYS A 46 2.64 6.42 13.26
N ALA A 47 3.05 6.92 14.43
CA ALA A 47 4.15 6.36 15.20
C ALA A 47 3.86 4.92 15.65
N THR A 48 2.62 4.67 16.09
CA THR A 48 2.16 3.34 16.51
C THR A 48 2.19 2.34 15.35
N ILE A 49 1.68 2.74 14.17
CA ILE A 49 1.77 1.95 12.94
C ILE A 49 3.22 1.62 12.59
N GLY A 50 4.10 2.63 12.65
CA GLY A 50 5.53 2.46 12.38
C GLY A 50 6.16 1.40 13.29
N LYS A 51 5.93 1.51 14.59
CA LYS A 51 6.47 0.58 15.59
C LYS A 51 5.86 -0.81 15.51
N ALA A 52 4.54 -0.93 15.35
CA ALA A 52 3.87 -2.21 15.12
C ALA A 52 4.43 -2.94 13.89
N ARG A 53 4.76 -2.19 12.82
CA ARG A 53 5.36 -2.75 11.60
C ARG A 53 6.81 -3.19 11.81
N GLU A 54 7.61 -2.48 12.59
CA GLU A 54 8.97 -2.88 12.96
C GLU A 54 8.98 -4.23 13.70
N ILE A 55 8.00 -4.44 14.59
CA ILE A 55 7.85 -5.67 15.37
C ILE A 55 7.40 -6.84 14.49
N ASN A 56 6.30 -6.67 13.75
CA ASN A 56 5.80 -7.70 12.85
C ASN A 56 5.05 -7.08 11.67
N LYS A 57 5.69 -7.08 10.50
CA LYS A 57 5.14 -6.49 9.26
C LYS A 57 3.82 -7.15 8.85
N VAL A 58 3.72 -8.48 8.95
CA VAL A 58 2.56 -9.25 8.49
C VAL A 58 1.37 -9.00 9.41
N ASN A 59 1.55 -9.06 10.73
CA ASN A 59 0.48 -8.80 11.69
C ASN A 59 0.01 -7.35 11.63
N CYS A 60 0.93 -6.40 11.44
CA CYS A 60 0.58 -5.00 11.24
C CYS A 60 -0.27 -4.81 9.96
N ALA A 61 0.08 -5.47 8.86
CA ALA A 61 -0.71 -5.45 7.62
C ALA A 61 -2.10 -6.10 7.78
N ARG A 62 -2.19 -7.24 8.48
CA ARG A 62 -3.49 -7.87 8.83
C ARG A 62 -4.36 -6.95 9.69
N THR A 63 -3.75 -6.23 10.63
CA THR A 63 -4.44 -5.26 11.49
C THR A 63 -4.95 -4.07 10.68
N MET A 64 -4.13 -3.52 9.78
CA MET A 64 -4.57 -2.48 8.83
C MET A 64 -5.73 -2.94 7.96
N ALA A 65 -5.68 -4.17 7.44
CA ALA A 65 -6.78 -4.75 6.67
C ALA A 65 -8.06 -4.83 7.51
N SER A 66 -7.92 -5.28 8.76
CA SER A 66 -9.05 -5.36 9.72
C SER A 66 -9.67 -3.98 9.96
N SER A 67 -8.87 -2.92 10.13
CA SER A 67 -9.38 -1.55 10.25
C SER A 67 -10.19 -1.09 9.05
N LEU A 68 -9.72 -1.40 7.83
CA LEU A 68 -10.44 -1.04 6.60
C LEU A 68 -11.76 -1.81 6.48
N ILE A 69 -11.74 -3.11 6.83
CA ILE A 69 -12.94 -3.96 6.83
C ILE A 69 -13.96 -3.45 7.84
N MET A 70 -13.53 -3.07 9.05
CA MET A 70 -14.43 -2.53 10.08
C MET A 70 -15.15 -1.28 9.60
N ILE A 71 -14.44 -0.31 9.00
CA ILE A 71 -15.07 0.89 8.44
C ILE A 71 -16.02 0.52 7.30
N TYR A 72 -15.61 -0.38 6.39
CA TYR A 72 -16.47 -0.81 5.30
C TYR A 72 -17.79 -1.42 5.81
N GLN A 73 -17.72 -2.26 6.84
CA GLN A 73 -18.89 -2.84 7.50
C GLN A 73 -19.75 -1.79 8.19
N GLU A 74 -19.15 -0.78 8.84
CA GLU A 74 -19.88 0.36 9.40
C GLU A 74 -20.66 1.12 8.31
N ILE A 75 -20.07 1.33 7.13
CA ILE A 75 -20.75 1.96 5.97
C ILE A 75 -21.91 1.08 5.48
N HIS A 76 -21.68 -0.23 5.38
CA HIS A 76 -22.69 -1.19 4.94
C HIS A 76 -23.85 -1.34 5.93
N GLN A 77 -23.63 -1.19 7.24
CA GLN A 77 -24.72 -1.23 8.23
C GLN A 77 -25.65 -0.01 8.14
N ASN A 78 -25.13 1.12 7.63
CA ASN A 78 -25.90 2.35 7.46
C ASN A 78 -26.71 2.40 6.14
N GLY A 79 -26.63 1.39 5.27
CA GLY A 79 -27.43 1.32 4.04
C GLY A 79 -27.33 -0.01 3.27
N HIS A 80 -28.34 -0.35 2.46
CA HIS A 80 -28.44 -1.67 1.79
C HIS A 80 -27.31 -2.01 0.81
N LYS A 81 -26.61 -1.01 0.25
CA LYS A 81 -25.48 -1.20 -0.68
C LYS A 81 -24.49 -0.05 -0.50
N VAL A 82 -23.20 -0.38 -0.40
CA VAL A 82 -22.14 0.63 -0.28
C VAL A 82 -22.04 1.43 -1.58
N SER A 83 -22.38 2.72 -1.52
CA SER A 83 -22.17 3.64 -2.64
C SER A 83 -20.71 4.03 -2.72
N ARG A 84 -20.06 3.71 -3.85
CA ARG A 84 -18.65 4.05 -4.12
C ARG A 84 -18.39 5.56 -4.26
N GLN A 85 -19.45 6.35 -4.41
CA GLN A 85 -19.40 7.81 -4.53
C GLN A 85 -19.69 8.52 -3.19
N SER A 86 -20.01 7.77 -2.13
CA SER A 86 -20.24 8.33 -0.80
C SER A 86 -18.96 8.92 -0.19
N GLU A 87 -19.10 9.96 0.62
CA GLU A 87 -17.98 10.60 1.30
C GLU A 87 -17.27 9.61 2.24
N GLU A 88 -18.01 8.72 2.88
CA GLU A 88 -17.49 7.68 3.77
C GLU A 88 -16.60 6.69 3.02
N PHE A 89 -17.03 6.27 1.82
CA PHE A 89 -16.22 5.38 0.98
C PHE A 89 -14.98 6.07 0.42
N ILE A 90 -15.08 7.34 0.04
CA ILE A 90 -13.92 8.16 -0.39
C ILE A 90 -12.92 8.31 0.76
N SER A 91 -13.40 8.58 1.97
CA SER A 91 -12.57 8.67 3.19
C SER A 91 -11.90 7.33 3.53
N LEU A 92 -12.60 6.21 3.38
CA LEU A 92 -12.04 4.86 3.51
C LEU A 92 -10.92 4.62 2.49
N LYS A 93 -11.10 5.03 1.24
CA LYS A 93 -10.10 4.92 0.17
C LYS A 93 -8.86 5.79 0.47
N GLU A 94 -9.05 6.98 1.03
CA GLU A 94 -7.93 7.83 1.48
C GLU A 94 -7.16 7.20 2.65
N LEU A 95 -7.85 6.55 3.59
CA LEU A 95 -7.20 5.80 4.65
C LEU A 95 -6.33 4.66 4.09
N ALA A 96 -6.86 3.91 3.12
CA ALA A 96 -6.11 2.85 2.43
C ALA A 96 -4.85 3.39 1.73
N LYS A 97 -4.95 4.53 1.03
CA LYS A 97 -3.77 5.21 0.45
C LYS A 97 -2.70 5.52 1.48
N ARG A 98 -3.09 6.04 2.65
CA ARG A 98 -2.14 6.34 3.74
C ARG A 98 -1.52 5.10 4.35
N PHE A 99 -2.27 4.01 4.48
CA PHE A 99 -1.70 2.72 4.86
C PHE A 99 -0.71 2.21 3.81
N ALA A 100 -1.03 2.32 2.52
CA ALA A 100 -0.13 1.91 1.44
C ALA A 100 1.23 2.64 1.52
N LEU A 101 1.22 3.95 1.83
CA LEU A 101 2.46 4.73 2.04
C LEU A 101 3.30 4.22 3.21
N SER A 102 2.70 3.53 4.19
CA SER A 102 3.42 3.00 5.35
C SER A 102 4.33 1.82 5.01
N PHE A 103 4.15 1.14 3.88
CA PHE A 103 5.02 0.03 3.48
C PHE A 103 6.35 0.48 2.86
N GLY A 104 6.55 1.78 2.62
CA GLY A 104 7.80 2.30 2.06
C GLY A 104 8.05 1.84 0.61
N LEU A 105 9.32 1.83 0.19
CA LEU A 105 9.73 1.54 -1.20
C LEU A 105 10.35 0.14 -1.38
N ASP A 106 10.74 -0.53 -0.29
CA ASP A 106 11.37 -1.85 -0.33
C ASP A 106 10.31 -2.95 -0.47
N ALA A 107 9.86 -3.18 -1.71
CA ALA A 107 8.82 -4.17 -2.00
C ALA A 107 9.23 -5.59 -1.60
N VAL A 108 10.53 -5.92 -1.62
CA VAL A 108 11.04 -7.24 -1.22
C VAL A 108 10.84 -7.47 0.27
N LYS A 109 11.19 -6.50 1.13
CA LYS A 109 10.98 -6.63 2.58
C LYS A 109 9.51 -6.66 3.01
N ASN A 110 8.62 -6.10 2.20
CA ASN A 110 7.20 -5.99 2.52
C ASN A 110 6.32 -7.02 1.80
N ARG A 111 6.90 -7.84 0.92
CA ARG A 111 6.15 -8.74 0.04
C ARG A 111 5.14 -9.62 0.76
N GLU A 112 5.54 -10.19 1.90
CA GLU A 112 4.70 -11.11 2.66
C GLU A 112 3.54 -10.36 3.33
N ALA A 113 3.82 -9.19 3.89
CA ALA A 113 2.84 -8.35 4.55
C ALA A 113 1.77 -7.83 3.58
N ILE A 114 2.19 -7.35 2.40
CA ILE A 114 1.28 -6.89 1.35
C ILE A 114 0.46 -8.07 0.79
N THR A 115 1.09 -9.23 0.56
CA THR A 115 0.39 -10.42 0.08
C THR A 115 -0.66 -10.88 1.09
N ALA A 116 -0.33 -10.87 2.39
CA ALA A 116 -1.28 -11.20 3.46
C ALA A 116 -2.47 -10.23 3.48
N MET A 117 -2.22 -8.92 3.38
CA MET A 117 -3.28 -7.90 3.31
C MET A 117 -4.23 -8.13 2.13
N HIS A 118 -3.71 -8.43 0.93
CA HIS A 118 -4.56 -8.76 -0.21
C HIS A 118 -5.36 -10.04 -0.02
N ARG A 119 -4.77 -11.10 0.56
CA ARG A 119 -5.50 -12.34 0.83
C ARG A 119 -6.66 -12.15 1.79
N GLU A 120 -6.45 -11.38 2.86
CA GLU A 120 -7.50 -11.03 3.83
C GLU A 120 -8.61 -10.20 3.18
N GLY A 121 -8.24 -9.16 2.44
CA GLY A 121 -9.24 -8.30 1.78
C GLY A 121 -10.01 -9.00 0.66
N ILE A 122 -9.36 -9.89 -0.11
CA ILE A 122 -10.04 -10.72 -1.12
C ILE A 122 -11.02 -11.66 -0.44
N LEU A 123 -10.60 -12.32 0.65
CA LEU A 123 -11.48 -13.21 1.40
C LEU A 123 -12.72 -12.45 1.87
N PHE A 124 -12.55 -11.26 2.45
CA PHE A 124 -13.68 -10.41 2.84
C PHE A 124 -14.57 -10.01 1.65
N ALA A 125 -13.97 -9.57 0.54
CA ALA A 125 -14.70 -9.07 -0.63
C ALA A 125 -15.55 -10.14 -1.33
N VAL A 126 -15.08 -11.39 -1.34
CA VAL A 126 -15.77 -12.53 -1.96
C VAL A 126 -16.59 -13.35 -0.98
N SER A 127 -16.52 -13.05 0.33
CA SER A 127 -17.41 -13.67 1.30
C SER A 127 -18.85 -13.32 0.95
N SER A 128 -19.65 -14.36 0.71
CA SER A 128 -21.11 -14.29 0.76
C SER A 128 -21.47 -13.96 2.20
N GLY A 129 -21.58 -12.67 2.53
CA GLY A 129 -21.99 -12.26 3.87
C GLY A 129 -23.35 -12.87 4.16
N ASP A 130 -23.51 -13.57 5.28
CA ASP A 130 -24.70 -14.31 5.73
C ASP A 130 -26.00 -13.77 5.11
N GLU A 131 -26.30 -14.25 3.91
CA GLU A 131 -27.57 -13.99 3.27
C GLU A 131 -28.53 -14.94 3.94
N ASN A 132 -29.61 -14.38 4.48
CA ASN A 132 -30.71 -15.14 5.01
C ASN A 132 -31.06 -16.24 3.99
N PRO A 133 -30.89 -17.54 4.31
CA PRO A 133 -31.01 -18.64 3.35
C PRO A 133 -32.42 -18.77 2.73
N ALA A 134 -33.36 -17.93 3.15
CA ALA A 134 -34.72 -17.81 2.66
C ALA A 134 -34.88 -17.04 1.34
N MET A 135 -33.86 -16.34 0.83
CA MET A 135 -33.92 -15.66 -0.46
C MET A 135 -32.85 -16.23 -1.40
N PRO A 136 -33.22 -16.89 -2.51
CA PRO A 136 -32.24 -17.33 -3.49
C PRO A 136 -31.62 -16.08 -4.13
N ALA A 137 -30.42 -15.72 -3.69
CA ALA A 137 -29.63 -14.71 -4.37
C ALA A 137 -29.46 -15.14 -5.82
N ASP A 138 -29.69 -14.20 -6.74
CA ASP A 138 -29.43 -14.42 -8.16
C ASP A 138 -27.98 -14.91 -8.30
N PRO A 139 -27.74 -16.12 -8.84
CA PRO A 139 -26.39 -16.66 -9.01
C PRO A 139 -25.49 -15.78 -9.88
N SER A 140 -26.02 -14.77 -10.57
CA SER A 140 -25.28 -13.81 -11.38
C SER A 140 -24.98 -12.47 -10.67
N SER A 141 -25.50 -12.27 -9.46
CA SER A 141 -25.24 -11.08 -8.66
C SER A 141 -23.83 -11.12 -8.03
N PRO A 142 -23.13 -9.98 -7.96
CA PRO A 142 -21.81 -9.95 -7.33
C PRO A 142 -21.91 -10.11 -5.81
N PRO A 143 -20.85 -10.61 -5.15
CA PRO A 143 -20.78 -10.65 -3.68
C PRO A 143 -21.03 -9.28 -3.02
N ASN A 144 -21.68 -9.27 -1.86
CA ASN A 144 -22.06 -8.04 -1.13
C ASN A 144 -20.88 -7.10 -0.81
N ASN A 145 -19.68 -7.66 -0.66
CA ASN A 145 -18.47 -6.92 -0.32
C ASN A 145 -17.56 -6.65 -1.53
N ILE A 146 -18.02 -6.87 -2.76
CA ILE A 146 -17.17 -6.80 -3.96
C ILE A 146 -16.53 -5.41 -4.15
N SER A 147 -17.20 -4.35 -3.71
CA SER A 147 -16.68 -2.98 -3.85
C SER A 147 -15.45 -2.72 -2.97
N PHE A 148 -15.21 -3.54 -1.94
CA PHE A 148 -13.98 -3.50 -1.14
C PHE A 148 -12.72 -3.75 -1.98
N LEU A 149 -12.82 -4.42 -3.14
CA LEU A 149 -11.70 -4.58 -4.07
C LEU A 149 -11.16 -3.23 -4.59
N GLU A 150 -11.98 -2.18 -4.63
CA GLU A 150 -11.52 -0.83 -4.97
C GLU A 150 -10.59 -0.26 -3.90
N ILE A 151 -10.85 -0.56 -2.63
CA ILE A 151 -9.96 -0.20 -1.51
C ILE A 151 -8.63 -0.97 -1.63
N LEU A 152 -8.69 -2.26 -1.97
CA LEU A 152 -7.50 -3.07 -2.19
C LEU A 152 -6.65 -2.60 -3.38
N THR A 153 -7.25 -1.92 -4.36
CA THR A 153 -6.52 -1.43 -5.54
C THR A 153 -5.40 -0.46 -5.14
N GLU A 154 -5.56 0.30 -4.05
CA GLU A 154 -4.56 1.24 -3.52
C GLU A 154 -3.24 0.56 -3.08
N PHE A 155 -3.26 -0.76 -2.85
CA PHE A 155 -2.08 -1.53 -2.42
C PHE A 155 -1.39 -2.29 -3.55
N THR A 156 -2.01 -2.37 -4.72
CA THR A 156 -1.53 -3.21 -5.84
C THR A 156 -0.18 -2.74 -6.39
N ASN A 157 0.13 -1.46 -6.27
CA ASN A 157 1.43 -0.88 -6.63
C ASN A 157 2.56 -1.24 -5.64
N LYS A 158 2.24 -1.86 -4.49
CA LYS A 158 3.21 -2.35 -3.50
C LYS A 158 3.58 -3.82 -3.71
N LEU A 159 2.86 -4.54 -4.57
CA LEU A 159 3.17 -5.92 -4.92
C LEU A 159 4.33 -6.00 -5.92
N LEU A 160 5.18 -7.00 -5.75
CA LEU A 160 6.11 -7.43 -6.79
C LEU A 160 5.33 -8.04 -7.96
N LYS A 161 5.88 -7.97 -9.18
CA LYS A 161 5.27 -8.55 -10.39
C LYS A 161 4.90 -10.04 -10.22
N GLN A 162 5.77 -10.83 -9.60
CA GLN A 162 5.49 -12.25 -9.32
C GLN A 162 4.35 -12.45 -8.31
N ASP A 163 4.27 -11.60 -7.28
CA ASP A 163 3.27 -11.71 -6.23
C ASP A 163 1.90 -11.23 -6.74
N LYS A 164 1.84 -10.27 -7.69
CA LYS A 164 0.60 -9.92 -8.39
C LYS A 164 -0.05 -11.13 -9.07
N ARG A 165 0.73 -11.99 -9.73
CA ARG A 165 0.23 -13.22 -10.35
C ARG A 165 -0.32 -14.21 -9.31
N VAL A 166 0.37 -14.35 -8.18
CA VAL A 166 -0.10 -15.20 -7.07
C VAL A 166 -1.42 -14.69 -6.48
N VAL A 167 -1.53 -13.37 -6.29
CA VAL A 167 -2.76 -12.72 -5.80
C VAL A 167 -3.90 -12.86 -6.80
N LEU A 168 -3.63 -12.69 -8.10
CA LEU A 168 -4.62 -12.88 -9.16
C LEU A 168 -5.15 -14.32 -9.20
N LEU A 169 -4.26 -15.32 -9.13
CA LEU A 169 -4.66 -16.73 -9.04
C LEU A 169 -5.47 -17.02 -7.78
N TYR A 170 -5.16 -16.35 -6.67
CA TYR A 170 -5.92 -16.47 -5.43
C TYR A 170 -7.32 -15.86 -5.58
N LEU A 171 -7.43 -14.68 -6.20
CA LEU A 171 -8.71 -14.03 -6.51
C LEU A 171 -9.59 -14.93 -7.39
N ASP A 172 -9.04 -15.45 -8.49
CA ASP A 172 -9.77 -16.27 -9.45
C ASP A 172 -10.29 -17.58 -8.84
N LYS A 173 -9.54 -18.17 -7.91
CA LYS A 173 -9.98 -19.36 -7.16
C LYS A 173 -11.11 -19.09 -6.17
N ARG A 174 -11.26 -17.85 -5.73
CA ARG A 174 -12.23 -17.46 -4.70
C ARG A 174 -13.54 -16.92 -5.29
N ILE A 175 -13.51 -16.41 -6.51
CA ILE A 175 -14.71 -15.99 -7.23
C ILE A 175 -15.37 -17.23 -7.82
N THR A 176 -16.41 -17.70 -7.15
CA THR A 176 -17.19 -18.87 -7.57
C THR A 176 -18.36 -18.50 -8.49
N VAL A 177 -18.76 -17.22 -8.49
CA VAL A 177 -19.85 -16.69 -9.31
C VAL A 177 -19.36 -16.41 -10.74
N PRO A 178 -20.06 -16.90 -11.79
CA PRO A 178 -19.75 -16.53 -13.17
C PRO A 178 -19.89 -15.03 -13.35
N VAL A 179 -18.78 -14.33 -13.61
CA VAL A 179 -18.81 -12.90 -13.91
C VAL A 179 -19.57 -12.70 -15.23
N PRO A 180 -20.71 -11.97 -15.24
CA PRO A 180 -21.48 -11.76 -16.45
C PRO A 180 -20.65 -11.05 -17.52
N SER A 181 -20.78 -11.48 -18.78
CA SER A 181 -20.09 -10.86 -19.92
C SER A 181 -20.45 -9.38 -20.08
N SER A 182 -21.64 -8.98 -19.61
CA SER A 182 -22.14 -7.60 -19.63
C SER A 182 -21.35 -6.64 -18.73
N ARG A 183 -20.50 -7.14 -17.82
CA ARG A 183 -19.68 -6.32 -16.90
C ARG A 183 -20.45 -5.13 -16.32
N GLY A 184 -21.63 -5.38 -15.77
CA GLY A 184 -22.46 -4.34 -15.18
C GLY A 184 -21.71 -3.49 -14.14
N GLU A 185 -22.20 -2.29 -13.86
CA GLU A 185 -21.51 -1.30 -12.99
C GLU A 185 -21.10 -1.87 -11.63
N ASP A 186 -21.85 -2.84 -11.11
CA ASP A 186 -21.61 -3.50 -9.83
C ASP A 186 -20.35 -4.38 -9.81
N TRP A 187 -19.92 -4.88 -10.97
CA TRP A 187 -18.69 -5.66 -11.12
C TRP A 187 -17.45 -4.81 -11.35
N GLN A 188 -17.61 -3.50 -11.48
CA GLN A 188 -16.52 -2.60 -11.87
C GLN A 188 -15.34 -2.62 -10.87
N ALA A 189 -15.60 -2.79 -9.57
CA ALA A 189 -14.54 -2.91 -8.56
C ALA A 189 -13.64 -4.13 -8.80
N LEU A 190 -14.24 -5.28 -9.17
CA LEU A 190 -13.50 -6.47 -9.55
C LEU A 190 -12.68 -6.25 -10.82
N VAL A 191 -13.29 -5.66 -11.86
CA VAL A 191 -12.62 -5.39 -13.14
C VAL A 191 -11.40 -4.50 -12.93
N THR A 192 -11.56 -3.39 -12.20
CA THR A 192 -10.46 -2.46 -11.88
C THR A 192 -9.35 -3.14 -11.10
N TYR A 193 -9.69 -3.90 -10.06
CA TYR A 193 -8.71 -4.62 -9.25
C TYR A 193 -7.95 -5.67 -10.07
N ARG A 194 -8.66 -6.48 -10.87
CA ARG A 194 -8.05 -7.49 -11.76
C ARG A 194 -7.08 -6.84 -12.75
N ASN A 195 -7.49 -5.74 -13.39
CA ASN A 195 -6.64 -5.01 -14.33
C ASN A 195 -5.35 -4.50 -13.66
N SER A 196 -5.43 -3.97 -12.44
CA SER A 196 -4.26 -3.49 -11.70
C SER A 196 -3.25 -4.59 -11.33
N LEU A 197 -3.73 -5.83 -11.17
CA LEU A 197 -2.88 -7.01 -10.96
C LEU A 197 -2.24 -7.53 -12.25
N MET A 198 -2.90 -7.35 -13.40
CA MET A 198 -2.35 -7.68 -14.72
C MET A 198 -1.36 -6.61 -15.25
N GLN A 199 -1.52 -5.37 -14.82
CA GLN A 199 -0.65 -4.26 -15.22
C GLN A 199 0.79 -4.50 -14.75
N GLY A 200 1.65 -4.86 -15.71
CA GLY A 200 3.00 -5.37 -15.51
C GLY A 200 3.35 -6.57 -16.42
N GLU A 201 2.37 -7.24 -17.03
CA GLU A 201 2.61 -8.25 -18.07
C GLU A 201 3.14 -7.64 -19.37
N THR A 202 2.72 -6.40 -19.69
CA THR A 202 3.06 -5.67 -20.92
C THR A 202 4.27 -4.74 -20.81
N ASP A 203 4.92 -4.65 -19.65
CA ASP A 203 6.19 -3.92 -19.54
C ASP A 203 7.29 -4.74 -20.21
N ALA A 204 7.45 -4.54 -21.52
CA ALA A 204 8.78 -4.54 -22.10
C ALA A 204 9.63 -3.59 -21.26
N PRO A 205 10.87 -3.97 -20.89
CA PRO A 205 11.72 -3.06 -20.12
C PRO A 205 11.82 -1.76 -20.91
N ALA A 206 11.49 -0.64 -20.26
CA ALA A 206 11.73 0.67 -20.83
C ALA A 206 13.22 0.72 -21.21
N VAL A 207 13.50 0.62 -22.51
CA VAL A 207 14.84 0.77 -23.05
C VAL A 207 15.18 2.22 -22.78
N THR A 208 15.84 2.47 -21.66
CA THR A 208 16.51 3.74 -21.43
C THR A 208 17.57 3.82 -22.52
N HIS A 209 17.29 4.56 -23.59
CA HIS A 209 18.31 4.99 -24.52
C HIS A 209 19.30 5.86 -23.73
N ARG A 210 20.31 5.22 -23.12
CA ARG A 210 21.50 5.92 -22.64
C ARG A 210 22.13 6.57 -23.86
N LYS A 211 21.87 7.86 -24.05
CA LYS A 211 22.68 8.68 -24.96
C LYS A 211 24.11 8.65 -24.41
N ALA A 212 24.94 7.83 -25.06
CA ALA A 212 26.37 7.79 -24.83
C ALA A 212 26.94 9.17 -25.21
N TYR A 213 27.42 9.92 -24.22
CA TYR A 213 28.26 11.09 -24.49
C TYR A 213 29.58 10.58 -25.07
N THR A 214 29.75 10.78 -26.37
CA THR A 214 30.99 10.55 -27.10
C THR A 214 32.02 11.62 -26.70
N ARG A 215 32.96 11.25 -25.83
CA ARG A 215 34.18 12.05 -25.58
C ARG A 215 35.07 11.94 -26.82
N ARG A 216 34.94 12.88 -27.76
CA ARG A 216 35.85 13.02 -28.91
C ARG A 216 37.24 13.42 -28.40
N LYS A 217 38.19 12.49 -28.52
CA LYS A 217 39.64 12.70 -28.43
C LYS A 217 40.14 13.07 -29.83
N ARG A 218 40.77 14.23 -29.98
CA ARG A 218 41.52 14.70 -31.16
C ARG A 218 42.42 15.84 -30.66
N GLY A 219 43.75 15.84 -30.70
CA GLY A 219 44.77 14.93 -31.21
C GLY A 219 45.95 15.77 -31.71
N GLN A 220 47.19 15.47 -31.25
CA GLN A 220 48.52 15.73 -31.89
C GLN A 220 48.90 17.22 -32.15
N ARG A 221 50.14 17.71 -32.15
CA ARG A 221 51.56 17.26 -31.99
C ARG A 221 52.40 18.56 -31.96
N GLU A 222 53.63 18.52 -31.42
CA GLU A 222 54.82 19.41 -31.64
C GLU A 222 55.62 19.35 -30.31
N GLU A 223 56.57 18.42 -30.14
CA GLU A 223 58.00 18.48 -30.55
C GLU A 223 58.69 19.80 -30.15
N GLU A 224 59.50 19.76 -29.08
CA GLU A 224 60.94 20.05 -29.14
C GLU A 224 61.62 19.75 -27.80
N GLU A 225 62.76 19.08 -27.90
CA GLU A 225 63.73 18.75 -26.86
C GLU A 225 64.43 20.02 -26.33
N ILE A 226 65.03 19.95 -25.12
CA ILE A 226 66.45 20.27 -24.82
C ILE A 226 66.67 20.74 -23.36
N GLU A 227 67.58 19.99 -22.72
CA GLU A 227 68.58 20.29 -21.67
C GLU A 227 68.24 20.58 -20.20
N ASP A 228 68.79 19.68 -19.38
CA ASP A 228 69.25 19.85 -18.01
C ASP A 228 70.32 20.96 -17.90
N GLU A 229 70.24 21.83 -16.89
CA GLU A 229 71.37 22.18 -15.99
C GLU A 229 70.98 23.21 -14.91
N GLU A 230 71.30 22.84 -13.67
CA GLU A 230 71.86 23.63 -12.55
C GLU A 230 71.41 25.08 -12.22
N GLY A 231 71.05 25.27 -10.93
CA GLY A 231 71.84 26.17 -10.07
C GLY A 231 71.16 27.38 -9.42
N SER A 232 71.48 27.57 -8.13
CA SER A 232 71.29 28.74 -7.23
C SER A 232 69.86 29.00 -6.72
N GLU A 233 69.51 28.74 -5.45
CA GLU A 233 69.96 29.43 -4.21
C GLU A 233 69.80 30.95 -4.29
N LEU A 234 68.91 31.53 -3.47
CA LEU A 234 69.16 32.69 -2.58
C LEU A 234 67.84 33.32 -2.07
N ASP A 235 67.55 33.00 -0.81
CA ASP A 235 67.31 33.86 0.36
C ASP A 235 66.83 35.33 0.24
N PHE A 236 66.04 35.72 1.27
CA PHE A 236 65.67 37.08 1.74
C PHE A 236 64.95 38.04 0.75
N HIS A 237 63.86 38.74 1.07
CA HIS A 237 63.60 39.56 2.26
C HIS A 237 62.12 40.01 2.32
N GLN A 238 61.60 40.08 3.56
CA GLN A 238 60.60 41.02 4.11
C GLN A 238 59.11 40.86 3.75
#